data_AF-A0A1I3IPU0-F1
#
_entry.id   AF-A0A1I3IPU0-F1
#
_cell.length_a   1.000
_cell.length_b   1.000
_cell.length_c   1.000
_cell.angle_alpha   90.00
_cell.angle_beta   90.00
_cell.angle_gamma   90.00
#
_symmetry.space_group_name_H-M   'P 1'
#
loop_
_entity.id
_entity.type
_entity.pdbx_description
1 polymer ?
#
loop_
_entity_poly.entity_id
_entity_poly.type
_entity_poly.pdbx_seq_one_letter_code
_entity_poly.pdbx_strand_id
1 'polypeptide(L)'
;MLSKTSEVLGEGWKNIVEAVEKAITASSVDNQQTEKDNIGGCPRCKNNFTLEQIKGICVGKKDKNGKEASLIKDDTFIKSALPYLNDYRKKAGINTCITKAHFLAQISQETKFYDLQERFKYTNPERMRKLFYSYFKKFGTLEKQQTESKRLSDLSLNSINWMEVANAIYGKTHPNGKYNTDKDDGWRYSGKGYKQITWRDNYSSLQVVAKNTFGVDVTWIDNDNPYKLKNNQKDAILSGLAFWKLKNITGVATEISDTAVKNVTSLINPALAGLDERKRFFKKAVEILEVEKCKPKGKINISDENGTVVIVSGTDTKIEKDAFKPTEFSWVMYKTIVFKDMSLKTYYELEKDNQLPSPDYATYLSRDTHQTSTSKGKILKHSDKRFGQYNEIPPGEYFLVPGVSGQKYKIYVIDSESKSAASENGIDGPDGSRGGVALHQYSPRFSVGCFTFNSGKNTKPIQDLIDNIPDLPIGDKKPVRFIIEPRKITESTWDDSSFGTKKWKGI
;
A
#
# COMPACT_ATOMS: atom_id res chain seq x y z
N MET A 1 47.61 21.25 28.17
CA MET A 1 46.47 20.89 29.05
C MET A 1 45.42 20.12 28.24
N LEU A 2 45.79 18.92 27.82
CA LEU A 2 44.88 17.94 27.19
C LEU A 2 44.73 16.81 28.20
N SER A 3 43.71 16.86 29.05
CA SER A 3 43.34 15.71 29.86
C SER A 3 41.88 15.83 30.33
N LYS A 4 41.18 14.70 30.25
CA LYS A 4 39.91 14.34 30.91
C LYS A 4 38.62 14.71 30.18
N THR A 5 38.30 13.93 29.14
CA THR A 5 36.92 13.51 28.82
C THR A 5 36.96 12.22 27.99
N SER A 6 37.43 11.11 28.57
CA SER A 6 37.31 9.79 27.94
C SER A 6 37.32 8.68 28.99
N GLU A 7 36.25 8.53 29.77
CA GLU A 7 36.02 7.32 30.55
C GLU A 7 34.62 7.34 31.15
N VAL A 8 33.62 6.94 30.35
CA VAL A 8 32.52 6.03 30.73
C VAL A 8 31.90 5.51 29.42
N LEU A 9 32.51 4.49 28.81
CA LEU A 9 31.85 3.70 27.76
C LEU A 9 31.99 2.23 28.19
N GLY A 10 30.88 1.64 28.63
CA GLY A 10 30.84 0.26 29.11
C GLY A 10 31.24 -0.75 28.03
N GLU A 11 31.76 -1.91 28.43
CA GLU A 11 32.29 -2.97 27.55
C GLU A 11 31.32 -3.43 26.45
N GLY A 12 30.00 -3.37 26.71
CA GLY A 12 28.98 -3.64 25.69
C GLY A 12 29.01 -2.70 24.49
N TRP A 13 29.58 -1.49 24.63
CA TRP A 13 29.69 -0.48 23.57
C TRP A 13 30.84 -0.78 22.60
N LYS A 14 31.99 -1.25 23.12
CA LYS A 14 33.14 -1.66 22.29
C LYS A 14 32.75 -2.80 21.34
N ASN A 15 31.99 -3.78 21.83
CA ASN A 15 31.54 -4.92 21.04
C ASN A 15 30.60 -4.54 19.87
N ILE A 16 29.79 -3.48 20.02
CA ILE A 16 28.89 -3.00 18.94
C ILE A 16 29.69 -2.24 17.88
N VAL A 17 30.62 -1.38 18.31
CA VAL A 17 31.50 -0.65 17.39
C VAL A 17 32.32 -1.65 16.58
N GLU A 18 32.91 -2.65 17.23
CA GLU A 18 33.63 -3.73 16.54
C GLU A 18 32.74 -4.55 15.61
N ALA A 19 31.48 -4.82 15.97
CA ALA A 19 30.55 -5.55 15.10
C ALA A 19 30.14 -4.73 13.88
N VAL A 20 29.92 -3.41 14.04
CA VAL A 20 29.63 -2.48 12.95
C VAL A 20 30.85 -2.31 12.05
N GLU A 21 32.03 -2.15 12.62
CA GLU A 21 33.30 -2.09 11.88
C GLU A 21 33.54 -3.40 11.11
N LYS A 22 33.34 -4.57 11.75
CA LYS A 22 33.42 -5.88 11.09
C LYS A 22 32.43 -6.01 9.94
N ALA A 23 31.18 -5.59 10.11
CA ALA A 23 30.16 -5.61 9.06
C ALA A 23 30.49 -4.67 7.89
N ILE A 24 31.08 -3.49 8.18
CA ILE A 24 31.59 -2.56 7.17
C ILE A 24 32.77 -3.19 6.42
N THR A 25 33.73 -3.80 7.12
CA THR A 25 34.86 -4.49 6.47
C THR A 25 34.42 -5.70 5.66
N ALA A 26 33.53 -6.55 6.17
CA ALA A 26 33.01 -7.71 5.43
C ALA A 26 32.26 -7.28 4.15
N SER A 27 31.53 -6.16 4.20
CA SER A 27 30.89 -5.55 3.02
C SER A 27 31.90 -4.90 2.05
N SER A 28 33.13 -4.65 2.50
CA SER A 28 34.22 -4.10 1.67
C SER A 28 35.12 -5.18 1.04
N VAL A 29 35.13 -6.41 1.57
CA VAL A 29 35.95 -7.52 1.03
C VAL A 29 35.34 -8.17 -0.22
N ASP A 30 34.04 -8.00 -0.47
CA ASP A 30 33.37 -8.56 -1.67
C ASP A 30 33.11 -7.54 -2.79
N ASN A 31 33.83 -6.42 -2.81
CA ASN A 31 33.65 -5.39 -3.84
C ASN A 31 34.97 -4.88 -4.44
N GLN A 32 35.92 -5.78 -4.65
CA GLN A 32 37.05 -5.59 -5.57
C GLN A 32 36.78 -6.19 -6.95
N GLN A 33 35.55 -6.09 -7.45
CA GLN A 33 35.36 -5.94 -8.88
C GLN A 33 35.31 -4.45 -9.16
N THR A 34 36.48 -3.93 -9.56
CA THR A 34 36.62 -2.66 -10.24
C THR A 34 35.53 -2.54 -11.30
N GLU A 35 34.54 -1.69 -11.04
CA GLU A 35 33.65 -1.18 -12.07
C GLU A 35 34.54 -0.45 -13.08
N LYS A 36 34.99 -1.19 -14.10
CA LYS A 36 35.35 -0.60 -15.38
C LYS A 36 34.15 0.22 -15.80
N ASP A 37 34.32 1.53 -15.76
CA ASP A 37 33.54 2.52 -16.48
C ASP A 37 33.29 2.01 -17.91
N ASN A 38 32.18 1.30 -18.11
CA ASN A 38 31.72 0.96 -19.44
C ASN A 38 31.07 2.22 -20.03
N ILE A 39 31.87 2.88 -20.84
CA ILE A 39 31.53 3.84 -21.89
C ILE A 39 30.18 3.42 -22.51
N GLY A 40 29.14 4.22 -22.22
CA GLY A 40 27.72 3.96 -22.54
C GLY A 40 26.72 4.21 -21.41
N GLY A 41 27.17 4.63 -20.22
CA GLY A 41 26.32 4.78 -19.02
C GLY A 41 25.15 5.77 -19.16
N CYS A 42 23.96 5.37 -18.68
CA CYS A 42 22.75 6.18 -18.74
C CYS A 42 22.94 7.58 -18.10
N PRO A 43 22.73 8.69 -18.84
CA PRO A 43 22.93 10.04 -18.31
C PRO A 43 22.01 10.33 -17.11
N ARG A 44 20.81 9.76 -17.08
CA ARG A 44 19.85 9.90 -15.97
C ARG A 44 20.38 9.32 -14.65
N CYS A 45 21.21 8.27 -14.70
CA CYS A 45 21.87 7.72 -13.51
C CYS A 45 22.84 8.75 -12.89
N LYS A 46 23.53 9.52 -13.75
CA LYS A 46 24.48 10.56 -13.33
C LYS A 46 23.79 11.83 -12.82
N ASN A 47 22.66 12.22 -13.42
CA ASN A 47 21.93 13.43 -13.06
C ASN A 47 21.54 13.49 -11.57
N ASN A 48 21.47 14.71 -11.05
CA ASN A 48 20.98 14.96 -9.71
C ASN A 48 19.47 14.71 -9.63
N PHE A 49 19.00 14.34 -8.44
CA PHE A 49 17.59 14.45 -8.09
C PHE A 49 17.17 15.91 -8.19
N THR A 50 15.97 16.13 -8.72
CA THR A 50 15.30 17.44 -8.77
C THR A 50 14.11 17.47 -7.82
N LEU A 51 13.70 18.66 -7.39
CA LEU A 51 12.53 18.82 -6.54
C LEU A 51 11.24 18.42 -7.27
N GLU A 52 11.19 18.72 -8.57
CA GLU A 52 10.09 18.39 -9.47
C GLU A 52 9.89 16.87 -9.57
N GLN A 53 10.98 16.11 -9.71
CA GLN A 53 10.90 14.65 -9.68
C GLN A 53 10.35 14.14 -8.35
N ILE A 54 10.85 14.66 -7.22
CA ILE A 54 10.40 14.23 -5.89
C ILE A 54 8.90 14.54 -5.70
N LYS A 55 8.44 15.72 -6.11
CA LYS A 55 7.02 16.11 -6.08
C LYS A 55 6.15 15.26 -7.00
N GLY A 56 6.62 14.96 -8.22
CA GLY A 56 5.91 14.12 -9.19
C GLY A 56 5.81 12.65 -8.75
N ILE A 57 6.77 12.18 -7.95
CA ILE A 57 6.73 10.82 -7.38
C ILE A 57 5.83 10.78 -6.15
N CYS A 58 5.97 11.73 -5.23
CA CYS A 58 5.26 11.77 -3.96
C CYS A 58 3.84 12.33 -4.14
N VAL A 59 3.02 11.67 -4.97
CA VAL A 59 1.64 12.05 -5.28
C VAL A 59 0.62 11.06 -4.68
N GLY A 60 -0.61 11.54 -4.49
CA GLY A 60 -1.75 10.73 -4.06
C GLY A 60 -2.23 9.78 -5.14
N LYS A 61 -3.23 8.96 -4.81
CA LYS A 61 -4.01 8.25 -5.83
C LYS A 61 -4.74 9.28 -6.70
N LYS A 62 -4.99 8.92 -7.96
CA LYS A 62 -5.81 9.72 -8.87
C LYS A 62 -7.18 9.99 -8.23
N ASP A 63 -7.65 11.23 -8.33
CA ASP A 63 -9.01 11.57 -7.96
C ASP A 63 -10.02 11.09 -9.03
N LYS A 64 -11.31 11.37 -8.81
CA LYS A 64 -12.40 11.04 -9.74
C LYS A 64 -12.24 11.63 -11.15
N ASN A 65 -11.37 12.62 -11.32
CA ASN A 65 -11.07 13.29 -12.59
C ASN A 65 -9.71 12.83 -13.16
N GLY A 66 -9.09 11.79 -12.58
CA GLY A 66 -7.79 11.28 -13.01
C GLY A 66 -6.60 12.13 -12.57
N LYS A 67 -6.80 13.16 -11.73
CA LYS A 67 -5.74 14.08 -11.30
C LYS A 67 -5.00 13.56 -10.08
N GLU A 68 -3.68 13.64 -10.13
CA GLU A 68 -2.80 13.35 -8.99
C GLU A 68 -2.41 14.65 -8.28
N ALA A 69 -2.43 14.64 -6.95
CA ALA A 69 -2.02 15.77 -6.13
C ALA A 69 -0.74 15.42 -5.35
N SER A 70 0.20 16.35 -5.27
CA SER A 70 1.37 16.21 -4.41
C SER A 70 0.95 15.96 -2.96
N LEU A 71 1.55 14.96 -2.33
CA LEU A 71 1.38 14.67 -0.90
C LEU A 71 2.37 15.46 -0.04
N ILE A 72 3.36 16.10 -0.66
CA ILE A 72 4.30 17.00 0.03
C ILE A 72 3.55 18.28 0.36
N LYS A 73 3.23 18.48 1.65
CA LYS A 73 2.50 19.66 2.13
C LYS A 73 3.40 20.87 2.34
N ASP A 74 4.65 20.62 2.71
CA ASP A 74 5.70 21.62 2.88
C ASP A 74 6.98 21.06 2.24
N ASP A 75 7.49 21.74 1.22
CA ASP A 75 8.69 21.32 0.50
C ASP A 75 9.98 21.96 1.03
N THR A 76 9.89 22.82 2.04
CA THR A 76 11.02 23.58 2.61
C THR A 76 12.14 22.65 3.07
N PHE A 77 11.77 21.57 3.77
CA PHE A 77 12.73 20.60 4.28
C PHE A 77 13.45 19.84 3.16
N ILE A 78 12.71 19.33 2.18
CA ILE A 78 13.33 18.56 1.09
C ILE A 78 14.12 19.45 0.13
N LYS A 79 13.65 20.67 -0.13
CA LYS A 79 14.39 21.66 -0.91
C LYS A 79 15.76 21.93 -0.27
N SER A 80 15.80 22.07 1.06
CA SER A 80 17.04 22.30 1.81
C SER A 80 17.91 21.04 1.93
N ALA A 81 17.32 19.85 1.91
CA ALA A 81 18.04 18.58 1.97
C ALA A 81 18.60 18.13 0.60
N LEU A 82 18.04 18.63 -0.50
CA LEU A 82 18.33 18.17 -1.86
C LEU A 82 19.82 18.27 -2.26
N PRO A 83 20.58 19.34 -1.92
CA PRO A 83 22.01 19.38 -2.21
C PRO A 83 22.76 18.22 -1.52
N TYR A 84 22.53 18.00 -0.23
CA TYR A 84 23.16 16.94 0.54
C TYR A 84 22.75 15.54 0.06
N LEU A 85 21.49 15.36 -0.36
CA LEU A 85 21.05 14.12 -1.00
C LEU A 85 21.91 13.83 -2.24
N ASN A 86 22.09 14.82 -3.10
CA ASN A 86 22.84 14.67 -4.34
C ASN A 86 24.34 14.45 -4.12
N ASP A 87 24.93 15.14 -3.14
CA ASP A 87 26.34 14.99 -2.78
C ASP A 87 26.65 13.60 -2.20
N TYR A 88 25.74 13.06 -1.38
CA TYR A 88 26.01 11.85 -0.60
C TYR A 88 25.43 10.57 -1.21
N ARG A 89 24.41 10.63 -2.10
CA ARG A 89 23.73 9.43 -2.64
C ARG A 89 24.69 8.40 -3.22
N LYS A 90 25.78 8.84 -3.85
CA LYS A 90 26.72 7.94 -4.52
C LYS A 90 27.50 7.08 -3.53
N LYS A 91 27.92 7.68 -2.41
CA LYS A 91 28.61 6.98 -1.31
C LYS A 91 27.70 5.96 -0.62
N ALA A 92 26.38 6.20 -0.65
CA ALA A 92 25.37 5.25 -0.19
C ALA A 92 25.09 4.11 -1.18
N GLY A 93 25.65 4.13 -2.39
CA GLY A 93 25.38 3.14 -3.44
C GLY A 93 24.10 3.40 -4.24
N ILE A 94 23.55 4.61 -4.19
CA ILE A 94 22.36 5.02 -4.96
C ILE A 94 22.84 5.63 -6.28
N ASN A 95 23.35 4.78 -7.16
CA ASN A 95 24.09 5.17 -8.36
C ASN A 95 23.28 5.03 -9.66
N THR A 96 22.23 4.22 -9.65
CA THR A 96 21.41 3.88 -10.83
C THR A 96 20.01 4.46 -10.74
N CYS A 97 19.32 4.64 -11.86
CA CYS A 97 17.92 5.08 -11.84
C CYS A 97 16.99 4.09 -11.08
N ILE A 98 17.31 2.79 -11.06
CA ILE A 98 16.59 1.79 -10.25
C ILE A 98 16.78 2.06 -8.75
N THR A 99 18.03 2.20 -8.29
CA THR A 99 18.30 2.46 -6.86
C THR A 99 17.76 3.82 -6.41
N LYS A 100 17.79 4.83 -7.30
CA LYS A 100 17.11 6.11 -7.10
C LYS A 100 15.60 5.94 -6.92
N ALA A 101 14.96 5.17 -7.80
CA ALA A 101 13.53 4.93 -7.75
C ALA A 101 13.12 4.23 -6.45
N HIS A 102 13.85 3.17 -6.04
CA HIS A 102 13.62 2.49 -4.77
C HIS A 102 13.80 3.43 -3.58
N PHE A 103 14.88 4.22 -3.55
CA PHE A 103 15.11 5.18 -2.45
C PHE A 103 13.97 6.20 -2.33
N LEU A 104 13.60 6.87 -3.42
CA LEU A 104 12.54 7.87 -3.39
C LEU A 104 11.19 7.26 -3.02
N ALA A 105 10.87 6.05 -3.50
CA ALA A 105 9.62 5.38 -3.19
C ALA A 105 9.48 5.07 -1.69
N GLN A 106 10.56 4.60 -1.08
CA GLN A 106 10.59 4.28 0.33
C GLN A 106 10.44 5.54 1.19
N ILE A 107 11.19 6.60 0.90
CA ILE A 107 11.08 7.88 1.65
C ILE A 107 9.72 8.56 1.43
N SER A 108 9.15 8.44 0.23
CA SER A 108 7.78 8.88 -0.05
C SER A 108 6.82 8.19 0.91
N GLN A 109 6.97 6.88 1.13
CA GLN A 109 6.12 6.18 2.09
C GLN A 109 6.36 6.61 3.54
N GLU A 110 7.62 6.68 3.98
CA GLU A 110 7.99 6.95 5.39
C GLU A 110 7.52 8.34 5.87
N THR A 111 7.78 9.39 5.09
CA THR A 111 7.64 10.78 5.58
C THR A 111 6.96 11.73 4.62
N LYS A 112 6.67 11.26 3.40
CA LYS A 112 6.19 12.12 2.31
C LYS A 112 7.12 13.33 2.09
N PHE A 113 8.39 13.20 2.48
CA PHE A 113 9.41 14.26 2.45
C PHE A 113 9.16 15.50 3.32
N TYR A 114 8.18 15.50 4.25
CA TYR A 114 7.91 16.67 5.10
C TYR A 114 7.70 16.34 6.59
N ASP A 115 7.29 15.11 6.95
CA ASP A 115 7.00 14.75 8.34
C ASP A 115 8.22 14.05 8.97
N LEU A 116 9.17 14.83 9.48
CA LEU A 116 10.48 14.35 9.95
C LEU A 116 10.50 13.87 11.41
N GLN A 117 9.34 13.78 12.07
CA GLN A 117 9.21 13.14 13.37
C GLN A 117 7.87 12.42 13.43
N GLU A 118 7.88 11.19 13.95
CA GLU A 118 6.68 10.41 14.20
C GLU A 118 5.64 11.21 15.00
N ARG A 119 4.39 11.17 14.55
CA ARG A 119 3.26 11.74 15.27
C ARG A 119 2.65 10.67 16.16
N PHE A 120 2.76 10.86 17.46
CA PHE A 120 2.22 9.94 18.46
C PHE A 120 0.71 10.18 18.67
N LYS A 121 -0.07 10.18 17.59
CA LYS A 121 -1.54 10.31 17.64
C LYS A 121 -2.19 9.01 17.17
N TYR A 122 -2.73 8.25 18.12
CA TYR A 122 -3.32 6.94 17.89
C TYR A 122 -4.79 6.97 18.34
N THR A 123 -5.73 7.10 17.40
CA THR A 123 -7.17 7.17 17.70
C THR A 123 -7.84 5.81 17.85
N ASN A 124 -7.15 4.72 17.48
CA ASN A 124 -7.67 3.36 17.54
C ASN A 124 -6.75 2.51 18.43
N PRO A 125 -7.20 2.14 19.64
CA PRO A 125 -6.44 1.33 20.58
C PRO A 125 -5.97 -0.01 20.01
N GLU A 126 -6.83 -0.74 19.29
CA GLU A 126 -6.48 -2.03 18.68
C GLU A 126 -5.41 -1.89 17.60
N ARG A 127 -5.49 -0.83 16.80
CA ARG A 127 -4.46 -0.54 15.80
C ARG A 127 -3.14 -0.21 16.46
N MET A 128 -3.15 0.60 17.52
CA MET A 128 -1.96 0.91 18.32
C MET A 128 -1.34 -0.37 18.90
N ARG A 129 -2.17 -1.24 19.48
CA ARG A 129 -1.76 -2.54 20.03
C ARG A 129 -1.06 -3.42 19.00
N LYS A 130 -1.59 -3.49 17.78
CA LYS A 130 -1.01 -4.26 16.67
C LYS A 130 0.27 -3.62 16.15
N LEU A 131 0.32 -2.29 16.03
CA LEU A 131 1.48 -1.56 15.55
C LEU A 131 2.69 -1.73 16.49
N PHE A 132 2.44 -1.66 17.80
CA PHE A 132 3.46 -1.81 18.85
C PHE A 132 3.36 -3.15 19.58
N TYR A 133 3.09 -4.22 18.84
CA TYR A 133 2.85 -5.55 19.41
C TYR A 133 3.99 -6.00 20.35
N SER A 134 5.25 -5.67 20.04
CA SER A 134 6.41 -5.99 20.89
C SER A 134 6.38 -5.33 22.27
N TYR A 135 5.82 -4.12 22.37
CA TYR A 135 5.60 -3.42 23.63
C TYR A 135 4.44 -4.08 24.39
N PHE A 136 3.28 -4.19 23.73
CA PHE A 136 2.06 -4.63 24.39
C PHE A 136 2.10 -6.11 24.81
N LYS A 137 2.84 -6.98 24.12
CA LYS A 137 2.97 -8.39 24.48
C LYS A 137 3.42 -8.62 25.93
N LYS A 138 4.10 -7.64 26.54
CA LYS A 138 4.58 -7.70 27.94
C LYS A 138 3.50 -7.68 28.99
N PHE A 139 2.34 -7.14 28.66
CA PHE A 139 1.21 -7.05 29.59
C PHE A 139 0.50 -8.40 29.76
N GLY A 140 0.90 -9.43 29.00
CA GLY A 140 0.39 -10.79 29.14
C GLY A 140 -0.95 -10.95 28.42
N THR A 141 -2.03 -11.12 29.19
CA THR A 141 -3.37 -11.42 28.67
C THR A 141 -3.86 -10.34 27.70
N LEU A 142 -4.66 -10.74 26.70
CA LEU A 142 -5.21 -9.80 25.71
C LEU A 142 -5.93 -8.63 26.38
N GLU A 143 -6.71 -8.90 27.44
CA GLU A 143 -7.40 -7.87 28.22
C GLU A 143 -6.46 -6.79 28.77
N LYS A 144 -5.32 -7.18 29.38
CA LYS A 144 -4.33 -6.22 29.89
C LYS A 144 -3.67 -5.41 28.77
N GLN A 145 -3.40 -6.05 27.63
CA GLN A 145 -2.89 -5.34 26.45
C GLN A 145 -3.91 -4.31 25.93
N GLN A 146 -5.19 -4.68 25.89
CA GLN A 146 -6.27 -3.82 25.44
C GLN A 146 -6.44 -2.63 26.38
N THR A 147 -6.45 -2.85 27.69
CA THR A 147 -6.52 -1.80 28.72
C THR A 147 -5.39 -0.79 28.56
N GLU A 148 -4.14 -1.24 28.45
CA GLU A 148 -3.01 -0.32 28.28
C GLU A 148 -3.05 0.38 26.91
N SER A 149 -3.42 -0.33 25.85
CA SER A 149 -3.51 0.30 24.52
C SER A 149 -4.60 1.36 24.46
N LYS A 150 -5.70 1.18 25.20
CA LYS A 150 -6.76 2.17 25.36
C LYS A 150 -6.24 3.39 26.12
N ARG A 151 -5.60 3.19 27.27
CA ARG A 151 -5.01 4.27 28.07
C ARG A 151 -4.04 5.13 27.25
N LEU A 152 -3.09 4.50 26.55
CA LEU A 152 -2.11 5.21 25.72
C LEU A 152 -2.74 5.87 24.49
N SER A 153 -3.73 5.23 23.85
CA SER A 153 -4.48 5.80 22.73
C SER A 153 -5.25 7.05 23.15
N ASP A 154 -5.93 7.03 24.30
CA ASP A 154 -6.65 8.18 24.86
C ASP A 154 -5.68 9.34 25.19
N LEU A 155 -4.55 9.05 25.83
CA LEU A 155 -3.49 10.04 26.10
C LEU A 155 -2.97 10.69 24.82
N SER A 156 -2.76 9.89 23.77
CA SER A 156 -2.16 10.29 22.50
C SER A 156 -2.99 11.32 21.71
N LEU A 157 -4.27 11.51 22.06
CA LEU A 157 -5.14 12.45 21.39
C LEU A 157 -4.74 13.91 21.64
N ASN A 158 -4.09 14.19 22.77
CA ASN A 158 -3.53 15.49 23.10
C ASN A 158 -2.01 15.49 22.87
N SER A 159 -1.51 16.42 22.05
CA SER A 159 -0.10 16.51 21.68
C SER A 159 0.84 16.79 22.85
N ILE A 160 0.34 17.36 23.95
CA ILE A 160 1.14 17.57 25.16
C ILE A 160 1.63 16.25 25.78
N ASN A 161 0.90 15.15 25.54
CA ASN A 161 1.21 13.82 26.10
C ASN A 161 2.06 12.96 25.16
N TRP A 162 2.43 13.44 23.97
CA TRP A 162 3.15 12.62 22.98
C TRP A 162 4.51 12.13 23.49
N MET A 163 5.21 12.96 24.28
CA MET A 163 6.45 12.55 24.94
C MET A 163 6.21 11.40 25.93
N GLU A 164 5.15 11.47 26.73
CA GLU A 164 4.80 10.39 27.66
C GLU A 164 4.48 9.09 26.92
N VAL A 165 3.66 9.17 25.87
CA VAL A 165 3.30 8.01 25.04
C VAL A 165 4.54 7.40 24.38
N ALA A 166 5.44 8.22 23.85
CA ALA A 166 6.69 7.76 23.26
C ALA A 166 7.62 7.12 24.29
N ASN A 167 7.76 7.72 25.47
CA ASN A 167 8.55 7.17 26.56
C ASN A 167 7.99 5.84 27.07
N ALA A 168 6.67 5.66 27.05
CA ALA A 168 6.06 4.37 27.37
C ALA A 168 6.44 3.31 26.31
N ILE A 169 6.23 3.59 25.03
CA ILE A 169 6.41 2.62 23.94
C ILE A 169 7.90 2.31 23.70
N TYR A 170 8.73 3.34 23.66
CA TYR A 170 10.13 3.28 23.23
C TYR A 170 11.13 3.38 24.39
N GLY A 171 10.68 3.53 25.63
CA GLY A 171 11.56 3.70 26.79
C GLY A 171 12.39 2.47 27.15
N LYS A 172 13.21 2.61 28.20
CA LYS A 172 14.14 1.57 28.69
C LYS A 172 13.48 0.22 29.00
N THR A 173 12.19 0.23 29.31
CA THR A 173 11.43 -0.97 29.64
C THR A 173 11.03 -1.77 28.41
N HIS A 174 11.20 -1.28 27.17
CA HIS A 174 10.93 -2.00 25.91
C HIS A 174 12.04 -3.04 25.60
N PRO A 175 11.79 -4.21 24.95
CA PRO A 175 12.84 -5.21 24.71
C PRO A 175 14.00 -4.67 23.86
N ASN A 176 13.68 -3.76 22.93
CA ASN A 176 14.65 -3.09 22.07
C ASN A 176 15.21 -1.79 22.70
N GLY A 177 14.69 -1.37 23.86
CA GLY A 177 15.09 -0.13 24.55
C GLY A 177 16.30 -0.30 25.47
N LYS A 178 17.02 -1.42 25.41
CA LYS A 178 18.08 -1.78 26.37
C LYS A 178 19.24 -0.79 26.47
N TYR A 179 19.44 0.05 25.46
CA TYR A 179 20.49 1.09 25.44
C TYR A 179 19.99 2.47 25.85
N ASN A 180 18.69 2.63 26.09
CA ASN A 180 18.11 3.87 26.60
C ASN A 180 18.43 3.96 28.08
N THR A 181 19.08 5.06 28.47
CA THR A 181 19.59 5.27 29.83
C THR A 181 18.71 6.26 30.59
N ASP A 182 18.10 7.20 29.88
CA ASP A 182 17.28 8.23 30.50
C ASP A 182 15.78 7.99 30.34
N LYS A 183 15.00 8.62 31.23
CA LYS A 183 13.53 8.52 31.24
C LYS A 183 12.87 9.05 29.95
N ASP A 184 13.52 9.99 29.27
CA ASP A 184 12.99 10.67 28.08
C ASP A 184 13.55 10.12 26.76
N ASP A 185 14.34 9.03 26.82
CA ASP A 185 14.98 8.46 25.65
C ASP A 185 14.00 7.81 24.67
N GLY A 186 12.83 7.36 25.13
CA GLY A 186 11.80 6.88 24.22
C GLY A 186 11.32 7.98 23.26
N TRP A 187 11.19 9.21 23.76
CA TRP A 187 10.88 10.37 22.93
C TRP A 187 12.09 10.89 22.15
N ARG A 188 13.28 11.00 22.77
CA ARG A 188 14.50 11.45 22.08
C ARG A 188 14.89 10.55 20.92
N TYR A 189 14.75 9.23 21.06
CA TYR A 189 15.07 8.25 20.02
C TYR A 189 13.83 7.62 19.37
N SER A 190 12.69 8.31 19.40
CA SER A 190 11.54 8.04 18.52
C SER A 190 11.88 8.29 17.05
N GLY A 191 11.00 7.85 16.13
CA GLY A 191 11.18 8.03 14.69
C GLY A 191 11.48 9.48 14.30
N LYS A 192 12.66 9.72 13.69
CA LYS A 192 13.05 11.03 13.11
C LYS A 192 13.78 10.92 11.77
N GLY A 193 13.78 12.02 11.03
CA GLY A 193 14.40 12.14 9.72
C GLY A 193 13.62 11.42 8.63
N TYR A 194 14.12 11.49 7.39
CA TYR A 194 13.41 11.00 6.21
C TYR A 194 13.11 9.49 6.24
N LYS A 195 13.97 8.70 6.92
CA LYS A 195 13.83 7.25 7.06
C LYS A 195 13.10 6.84 8.36
N GLN A 196 12.80 7.79 9.25
CA GLN A 196 12.26 7.53 10.60
C GLN A 196 13.15 6.60 11.41
N ILE A 197 14.36 7.07 11.76
CA ILE A 197 15.31 6.34 12.61
C ILE A 197 14.78 6.30 14.05
N THR A 198 14.77 5.11 14.64
CA THR A 198 14.31 4.85 16.02
C THR A 198 15.38 4.04 16.76
N TRP A 199 15.41 4.12 18.09
CA TRP A 199 16.33 3.43 19.01
C TRP A 199 17.73 4.03 19.07
N ARG A 200 18.26 4.23 20.29
CA ARG A 200 19.57 4.89 20.53
C ARG A 200 20.74 4.19 19.84
N ASP A 201 20.72 2.87 19.77
CA ASP A 201 21.75 2.06 19.10
C ASP A 201 21.80 2.29 17.59
N ASN A 202 20.66 2.49 16.93
CA ASN A 202 20.63 2.86 15.52
C ASN A 202 21.23 4.25 15.31
N TYR A 203 20.91 5.25 16.15
CA TYR A 203 21.53 6.58 16.05
C TYR A 203 23.05 6.52 16.20
N SER A 204 23.53 5.74 17.18
CA SER A 204 24.97 5.50 17.39
C SER A 204 25.63 4.84 16.18
N SER A 205 25.04 3.75 15.67
CA SER A 205 25.58 3.02 14.52
C SER A 205 25.65 3.88 13.26
N LEU A 206 24.61 4.70 13.03
CA LEU A 206 24.56 5.58 11.87
C LEU A 206 25.53 6.76 11.96
N GLN A 207 25.84 7.25 13.17
CA GLN A 207 26.90 8.24 13.38
C GLN A 207 28.26 7.69 12.94
N VAL A 208 28.57 6.42 13.25
CA VAL A 208 29.80 5.75 12.79
C VAL A 208 29.82 5.64 11.26
N VAL A 209 28.70 5.26 10.64
CA VAL A 209 28.58 5.17 9.18
C VAL A 209 28.72 6.54 8.51
N ALA A 210 28.16 7.60 9.09
CA ALA A 210 28.31 8.98 8.62
C ALA A 210 29.79 9.38 8.53
N LYS A 211 30.56 9.08 9.57
CA LYS A 211 32.01 9.33 9.59
C LYS A 211 32.74 8.46 8.57
N ASN A 212 32.57 7.14 8.63
CA ASN A 212 33.40 6.19 7.87
C ASN A 212 33.07 6.16 6.38
N THR A 213 31.80 6.30 6.01
CA THR A 213 31.38 6.27 4.59
C THR A 213 31.33 7.65 3.98
N PHE A 214 30.81 8.65 4.70
CA PHE A 214 30.54 9.96 4.12
C PHE A 214 31.61 11.01 4.45
N GLY A 215 32.48 10.73 5.43
CA GLY A 215 33.51 11.67 5.90
C GLY A 215 32.91 12.82 6.72
N VAL A 216 31.73 12.63 7.31
CA VAL A 216 31.01 13.67 8.04
C VAL A 216 30.99 13.31 9.51
N ASP A 217 31.68 14.10 10.33
CA ASP A 217 31.59 13.97 11.77
C ASP A 217 30.28 14.59 12.27
N VAL A 218 29.48 13.79 12.98
CA VAL A 218 28.15 14.17 13.47
C VAL A 218 28.00 13.73 14.91
N THR A 219 27.11 14.40 15.64
CA THR A 219 26.72 13.99 16.99
C THR A 219 25.21 13.86 17.03
N TRP A 220 24.73 12.63 17.09
CA TRP A 220 23.30 12.27 17.05
C TRP A 220 22.82 11.55 18.31
N ILE A 221 23.72 11.23 19.23
CA ILE A 221 23.41 10.63 20.52
C ILE A 221 23.55 11.66 21.64
N ASP A 222 22.87 11.36 22.75
CA ASP A 222 22.88 12.07 24.02
C ASP A 222 22.27 13.47 23.97
N ASN A 223 21.76 13.94 25.11
CA ASN A 223 21.06 15.21 25.22
C ASN A 223 19.98 15.35 24.13
N ASP A 224 19.83 16.55 23.57
CA ASP A 224 18.89 16.84 22.49
C ASP A 224 19.49 16.69 21.08
N ASN A 225 20.68 16.08 20.95
CA ASN A 225 21.29 15.81 19.64
C ASN A 225 20.42 14.98 18.69
N PRO A 226 19.61 13.99 19.13
CA PRO A 226 18.72 13.26 18.23
C PRO A 226 17.74 14.14 17.45
N TYR A 227 17.37 15.32 17.97
CA TYR A 227 16.48 16.25 17.26
C TYR A 227 17.13 16.92 16.05
N LYS A 228 18.45 16.80 15.87
CA LYS A 228 19.11 17.23 14.61
C LYS A 228 18.54 16.52 13.39
N LEU A 229 18.12 15.26 13.52
CA LEU A 229 17.47 14.52 12.42
C LEU A 229 16.09 15.08 12.05
N LYS A 230 15.49 15.92 12.90
CA LYS A 230 14.24 16.63 12.64
C LYS A 230 14.49 18.06 12.16
N ASN A 231 15.44 18.75 12.78
CA ASN A 231 15.60 20.21 12.65
C ASN A 231 16.71 20.62 11.67
N ASN A 232 17.63 19.71 11.34
CA ASN A 232 18.75 19.95 10.43
C ASN A 232 18.64 19.04 9.20
N GLN A 233 18.55 19.65 8.03
CA GLN A 233 18.15 18.95 6.80
C GLN A 233 19.30 18.13 6.22
N LYS A 234 20.55 18.50 6.54
CA LYS A 234 21.75 17.70 6.26
C LYS A 234 21.74 16.43 7.11
N ASP A 235 21.55 16.56 8.43
CA ASP A 235 21.51 15.41 9.35
C ASP A 235 20.34 14.47 9.04
N ALA A 236 19.16 15.05 8.74
CA ALA A 236 17.95 14.31 8.40
C ALA A 236 18.13 13.40 7.19
N ILE A 237 18.75 13.87 6.11
CA ILE A 237 18.95 13.07 4.89
C ILE A 237 20.18 12.17 4.99
N LEU A 238 21.26 12.65 5.63
CA LEU A 238 22.47 11.87 5.84
C LEU A 238 22.19 10.61 6.68
N SER A 239 21.38 10.71 7.73
CA SER A 239 20.98 9.54 8.53
C SER A 239 20.21 8.49 7.71
N GLY A 240 19.33 8.92 6.79
CA GLY A 240 18.65 8.03 5.86
C GLY A 240 19.59 7.34 4.87
N LEU A 241 20.57 8.07 4.33
CA LEU A 241 21.59 7.53 3.43
C LEU A 241 22.56 6.59 4.16
N ALA A 242 22.93 6.92 5.39
CA ALA A 242 23.73 6.05 6.26
C ALA A 242 22.99 4.75 6.56
N PHE A 243 21.67 4.80 6.81
CA PHE A 243 20.87 3.60 7.01
C PHE A 243 20.83 2.73 5.75
N TRP A 244 20.63 3.36 4.59
CA TRP A 244 20.63 2.68 3.29
C TRP A 244 21.95 1.92 3.06
N LYS A 245 23.07 2.57 3.36
CA LYS A 245 24.40 1.96 3.27
C LYS A 245 24.58 0.82 4.27
N LEU A 246 24.29 1.07 5.55
CA LEU A 246 24.48 0.09 6.63
C LEU A 246 23.72 -1.21 6.39
N LYS A 247 22.50 -1.12 5.83
CA LYS A 247 21.66 -2.27 5.52
C LYS A 247 21.93 -2.89 4.15
N ASN A 248 22.93 -2.39 3.41
CA ASN A 248 23.25 -2.81 2.06
C ASN A 248 22.01 -2.89 1.14
N ILE A 249 21.11 -1.90 1.23
CA ILE A 249 19.82 -1.96 0.53
C ILE A 249 20.01 -1.94 -1.00
N THR A 250 21.06 -1.28 -1.48
CA THR A 250 21.45 -1.34 -2.91
C THR A 250 21.60 -2.78 -3.41
N GLY A 251 22.10 -3.71 -2.58
CA GLY A 251 22.27 -5.11 -2.96
C GLY A 251 20.97 -5.87 -3.25
N VAL A 252 19.83 -5.38 -2.76
CA VAL A 252 18.49 -5.96 -3.04
C VAL A 252 17.60 -5.07 -3.92
N ALA A 253 18.02 -3.83 -4.16
CA ALA A 253 17.34 -2.87 -5.04
C ALA A 253 17.80 -3.04 -6.50
N THR A 254 17.69 -4.25 -7.02
CA THR A 254 18.36 -4.67 -8.27
C THR A 254 17.49 -4.55 -9.52
N GLU A 255 16.17 -4.58 -9.38
CA GLU A 255 15.24 -4.68 -10.51
C GLU A 255 13.97 -3.84 -10.31
N ILE A 256 13.17 -3.80 -11.38
CA ILE A 256 11.87 -3.14 -11.42
C ILE A 256 10.81 -4.21 -11.28
N SER A 257 10.48 -4.54 -10.03
CA SER A 257 9.46 -5.53 -9.70
C SER A 257 8.89 -5.28 -8.31
N ASP A 258 7.66 -5.75 -8.11
CA ASP A 258 7.01 -5.76 -6.79
C ASP A 258 7.76 -6.61 -5.76
N THR A 259 8.42 -7.68 -6.22
CA THR A 259 9.29 -8.53 -5.39
C THR A 259 10.50 -7.74 -4.88
N ALA A 260 11.17 -6.97 -5.75
CA ALA A 260 12.27 -6.11 -5.32
C ALA A 260 11.81 -5.03 -4.35
N VAL A 261 10.64 -4.41 -4.57
CA VAL A 261 10.07 -3.46 -3.61
C VAL A 261 9.82 -4.12 -2.25
N LYS A 262 9.30 -5.36 -2.23
CA LYS A 262 9.10 -6.13 -1.00
C LYS A 262 10.42 -6.44 -0.29
N ASN A 263 11.46 -6.83 -1.03
CA ASN A 263 12.79 -7.11 -0.48
C ASN A 263 13.46 -5.85 0.10
N VAL A 264 13.36 -4.71 -0.59
CA VAL A 264 13.81 -3.42 -0.05
C VAL A 264 13.00 -3.03 1.19
N THR A 265 11.68 -3.22 1.14
CA THR A 265 10.78 -2.88 2.25
C THR A 265 11.07 -3.71 3.49
N SER A 266 11.39 -5.00 3.38
CA SER A 266 11.67 -5.86 4.54
C SER A 266 12.90 -5.40 5.34
N LEU A 267 13.90 -4.79 4.69
CA LEU A 267 15.07 -4.20 5.35
C LEU A 267 14.76 -2.85 6.03
N ILE A 268 13.81 -2.09 5.48
CA ILE A 268 13.41 -0.75 5.93
C ILE A 268 12.37 -0.82 7.05
N ASN A 269 11.41 -1.74 6.90
CA ASN A 269 10.31 -2.01 7.79
C ASN A 269 9.92 -3.50 7.69
N PRO A 270 10.47 -4.36 8.57
CA PRO A 270 10.24 -5.81 8.56
C PRO A 270 8.76 -6.22 8.67
N ALA A 271 7.89 -5.37 9.21
CA ALA A 271 6.45 -5.61 9.27
C ALA A 271 5.74 -5.42 7.91
N LEU A 272 6.46 -5.00 6.87
CA LEU A 272 5.94 -4.71 5.52
C LEU A 272 4.80 -3.67 5.49
N ALA A 273 4.68 -2.84 6.54
CA ALA A 273 3.60 -1.87 6.61
C ALA A 273 3.76 -0.81 5.51
N GLY A 274 2.67 -0.60 4.75
CA GLY A 274 2.62 0.30 3.62
C GLY A 274 3.24 -0.24 2.33
N LEU A 275 3.43 -1.56 2.20
CA LEU A 275 4.01 -2.17 0.99
C LEU A 275 3.32 -1.74 -0.30
N ASP A 276 1.98 -1.74 -0.34
CA ASP A 276 1.24 -1.35 -1.55
C ASP A 276 1.49 0.09 -1.96
N GLU A 277 1.57 1.00 -1.00
CA GLU A 277 1.91 2.40 -1.27
C GLU A 277 3.37 2.54 -1.71
N ARG A 278 4.30 1.74 -1.18
CA ARG A 278 5.71 1.72 -1.63
C ARG A 278 5.81 1.24 -3.08
N LYS A 279 5.05 0.20 -3.46
CA LYS A 279 4.95 -0.28 -4.86
C LYS A 279 4.39 0.82 -5.78
N ARG A 280 3.33 1.51 -5.35
CA ARG A 280 2.74 2.64 -6.09
C ARG A 280 3.74 3.78 -6.30
N PHE A 281 4.44 4.22 -5.24
CA PHE A 281 5.49 5.23 -5.38
C PHE A 281 6.66 4.76 -6.22
N PHE A 282 7.01 3.47 -6.17
CA PHE A 282 8.06 2.90 -7.00
C PHE A 282 7.70 2.93 -8.48
N LYS A 283 6.47 2.52 -8.85
CA LYS A 283 5.96 2.66 -10.23
C LYS A 283 6.02 4.12 -10.70
N LYS A 284 5.62 5.07 -9.86
CA LYS A 284 5.74 6.51 -10.15
C LYS A 284 7.19 6.96 -10.30
N ALA A 285 8.10 6.47 -9.47
CA ALA A 285 9.51 6.77 -9.59
C ALA A 285 10.14 6.19 -10.86
N VAL A 286 9.70 5.02 -11.29
CA VAL A 286 10.12 4.41 -12.56
C VAL A 286 9.70 5.26 -13.75
N GLU A 287 8.45 5.72 -13.75
CA GLU A 287 7.87 6.62 -14.76
C GLU A 287 8.62 7.98 -14.79
N ILE A 288 8.68 8.69 -13.66
CA ILE A 288 9.22 10.05 -13.56
C ILE A 288 10.73 10.11 -13.80
N LEU A 289 11.48 9.07 -13.39
CA LEU A 289 12.92 8.99 -13.64
C LEU A 289 13.23 8.37 -15.01
N GLU A 290 12.22 7.98 -15.77
CA GLU A 290 12.31 7.32 -17.07
C GLU A 290 13.31 6.14 -17.04
N VAL A 291 13.20 5.28 -16.03
CA VAL A 291 14.23 4.26 -15.71
C VAL A 291 14.44 3.30 -16.89
N GLU A 292 13.40 3.01 -17.65
CA GLU A 292 13.45 2.19 -18.87
C GLU A 292 14.45 2.70 -19.90
N LYS A 293 14.57 4.02 -20.06
CA LYS A 293 15.50 4.63 -21.01
C LYS A 293 16.97 4.42 -20.62
N CYS A 294 17.23 3.85 -19.44
CA CYS A 294 18.57 3.43 -19.03
C CYS A 294 18.93 1.99 -19.42
N LYS A 295 18.01 1.23 -20.04
CA LYS A 295 18.23 -0.17 -20.45
C LYS A 295 18.89 -1.02 -19.36
N PRO A 296 18.35 -1.07 -18.13
CA PRO A 296 18.99 -1.78 -17.03
C PRO A 296 19.15 -3.28 -17.35
N LYS A 297 20.26 -3.87 -16.92
CA LYS A 297 20.49 -5.32 -17.00
C LYS A 297 19.69 -6.03 -15.90
N GLY A 298 18.88 -7.01 -16.27
CA GLY A 298 17.93 -7.70 -15.39
C GLY A 298 16.55 -7.79 -16.04
N LYS A 299 15.67 -8.70 -15.59
CA LYS A 299 14.29 -8.71 -16.07
C LYS A 299 13.64 -7.38 -15.68
N ILE A 300 13.43 -6.54 -16.68
CA ILE A 300 12.54 -5.38 -16.56
C ILE A 300 11.14 -5.98 -16.59
N ASN A 301 10.63 -6.38 -15.43
CA ASN A 301 9.21 -6.69 -15.29
C ASN A 301 8.44 -5.38 -15.08
N ILE A 302 8.66 -4.45 -16.00
CA ILE A 302 7.64 -3.44 -16.27
C ILE A 302 6.76 -4.17 -17.24
N SER A 303 5.62 -4.61 -16.77
CA SER A 303 4.68 -5.22 -17.68
C SER A 303 4.32 -4.13 -18.71
N ASP A 304 4.40 -4.47 -20.00
CA ASP A 304 3.74 -3.68 -21.06
C ASP A 304 2.20 -3.81 -20.94
N GLU A 305 1.75 -4.64 -20.00
CA GLU A 305 0.37 -4.83 -19.61
C GLU A 305 -0.17 -3.56 -18.98
N ASN A 306 -1.31 -3.12 -19.50
CA ASN A 306 -2.01 -1.96 -18.98
C ASN A 306 -3.45 -2.35 -18.70
N GLY A 307 -3.94 -1.92 -17.53
CA GLY A 307 -5.28 -2.22 -17.06
C GLY A 307 -5.28 -3.18 -15.88
N THR A 308 -6.50 -3.49 -15.45
CA THR A 308 -6.78 -4.37 -14.34
C THR A 308 -7.78 -5.44 -14.80
N VAL A 309 -7.56 -6.70 -14.44
CA VAL A 309 -8.52 -7.78 -14.64
C VAL A 309 -9.16 -8.13 -13.30
N VAL A 310 -10.49 -8.06 -13.26
CA VAL A 310 -11.32 -8.45 -12.10
C VAL A 310 -12.15 -9.65 -12.50
N ILE A 311 -12.04 -10.75 -11.77
CA ILE A 311 -12.78 -11.98 -12.06
C ILE A 311 -13.74 -12.29 -10.93
N VAL A 312 -15.01 -12.53 -11.27
CA VAL A 312 -16.01 -13.11 -10.36
C VAL A 312 -16.10 -14.60 -10.66
N SER A 313 -15.62 -15.41 -9.72
CA SER A 313 -15.57 -16.86 -9.89
C SER A 313 -16.97 -17.46 -10.07
N GLY A 314 -17.05 -18.58 -10.77
CA GLY A 314 -18.25 -19.38 -10.93
C GLY A 314 -18.35 -20.54 -9.93
N THR A 315 -17.23 -20.88 -9.26
CA THR A 315 -17.07 -22.11 -8.49
C THR A 315 -16.46 -21.91 -7.10
N ASP A 316 -15.56 -20.94 -6.90
CA ASP A 316 -15.01 -20.61 -5.58
C ASP A 316 -16.04 -19.76 -4.81
N THR A 317 -16.76 -20.41 -3.90
CA THR A 317 -17.89 -19.82 -3.18
C THR A 317 -17.76 -19.96 -1.67
N LYS A 318 -18.46 -19.08 -0.95
CA LYS A 318 -18.77 -19.23 0.47
C LYS A 318 -20.23 -18.88 0.70
N ILE A 319 -20.80 -19.39 1.79
CA ILE A 319 -22.12 -18.99 2.26
C ILE A 319 -21.96 -17.88 3.30
N GLU A 320 -22.69 -16.78 3.11
CA GLU A 320 -22.71 -15.66 4.05
C GLU A 320 -24.15 -15.33 4.48
N LYS A 321 -24.36 -15.10 5.78
CA LYS A 321 -25.68 -14.72 6.32
C LYS A 321 -26.08 -13.33 5.84
N ASP A 322 -27.37 -13.10 5.64
CA ASP A 322 -27.88 -11.78 5.24
C ASP A 322 -27.51 -10.69 6.25
N ALA A 323 -27.09 -9.52 5.75
CA ALA A 323 -26.66 -8.41 6.61
C ALA A 323 -27.75 -7.83 7.53
N PHE A 324 -29.04 -8.07 7.24
CA PHE A 324 -30.16 -7.52 7.99
C PHE A 324 -31.02 -8.60 8.66
N LYS A 325 -31.13 -9.79 8.04
CA LYS A 325 -31.93 -10.92 8.49
C LYS A 325 -31.10 -12.22 8.51
N PRO A 326 -30.05 -12.28 9.34
CA PRO A 326 -29.04 -13.35 9.29
C PRO A 326 -29.54 -14.74 9.70
N THR A 327 -30.72 -14.82 10.33
CA THR A 327 -31.36 -16.08 10.73
C THR A 327 -32.35 -16.61 9.68
N GLU A 328 -32.77 -15.77 8.75
CA GLU A 328 -33.79 -16.10 7.73
C GLU A 328 -33.16 -16.36 6.36
N PHE A 329 -32.07 -15.64 6.05
CA PHE A 329 -31.47 -15.66 4.72
C PHE A 329 -29.96 -15.85 4.77
N SER A 330 -29.46 -16.55 3.76
CA SER A 330 -28.03 -16.70 3.48
C SER A 330 -27.83 -16.67 1.97
N TRP A 331 -26.64 -16.23 1.56
CA TRP A 331 -26.32 -15.94 0.17
C TRP A 331 -25.05 -16.67 -0.23
N VAL A 332 -25.06 -17.20 -1.45
CA VAL A 332 -23.83 -17.66 -2.10
C VAL A 332 -23.04 -16.43 -2.53
N MET A 333 -21.83 -16.34 -2.01
CA MET A 333 -20.88 -15.27 -2.29
C MET A 333 -19.75 -15.87 -3.13
N TYR A 334 -19.53 -15.32 -4.31
CA TYR A 334 -18.52 -15.76 -5.27
C TYR A 334 -17.24 -14.99 -5.05
N LYS A 335 -16.12 -15.70 -4.94
CA LYS A 335 -14.81 -15.06 -4.81
C LYS A 335 -14.57 -14.16 -6.00
N THR A 336 -14.17 -12.94 -5.70
CA THR A 336 -13.87 -11.91 -6.69
C THR A 336 -12.42 -11.49 -6.50
N ILE A 337 -11.58 -11.70 -7.51
CA ILE A 337 -10.14 -11.45 -7.45
C ILE A 337 -9.75 -10.34 -8.42
N VAL A 338 -8.68 -9.62 -8.08
CA VAL A 338 -8.15 -8.48 -8.86
C VAL A 338 -6.69 -8.77 -9.19
N PHE A 339 -6.36 -8.65 -10.48
CA PHE A 339 -5.00 -8.62 -11.01
C PHE A 339 -4.73 -7.24 -11.59
N LYS A 340 -3.86 -6.47 -10.93
CA LYS A 340 -3.42 -5.15 -11.39
C LYS A 340 -2.33 -5.34 -12.44
N ASP A 341 -2.22 -4.40 -13.38
CA ASP A 341 -1.16 -4.42 -14.39
C ASP A 341 -1.21 -5.71 -15.24
N MET A 342 -2.41 -6.05 -15.70
CA MET A 342 -2.68 -7.26 -16.48
C MET A 342 -3.65 -6.92 -17.61
N SER A 343 -3.28 -7.18 -18.86
CA SER A 343 -4.22 -7.13 -19.97
C SER A 343 -5.07 -8.40 -20.00
N LEU A 344 -6.21 -8.30 -20.68
CA LEU A 344 -7.08 -9.45 -20.92
C LEU A 344 -6.37 -10.59 -21.65
N LYS A 345 -5.52 -10.26 -22.62
CA LYS A 345 -4.78 -11.25 -23.42
C LYS A 345 -3.87 -12.08 -22.50
N THR A 346 -3.09 -11.40 -21.68
CA THR A 346 -2.13 -12.03 -20.78
C THR A 346 -2.82 -12.81 -19.67
N TYR A 347 -3.97 -12.33 -19.18
CA TYR A 347 -4.82 -13.13 -18.29
C TYR A 347 -5.15 -14.49 -18.91
N TYR A 348 -5.70 -14.52 -20.13
CA TYR A 348 -6.09 -15.78 -20.77
C TYR A 348 -4.90 -16.68 -21.12
N GLU A 349 -3.76 -16.11 -21.50
CA GLU A 349 -2.52 -16.87 -21.72
C GLU A 349 -2.05 -17.56 -20.44
N LEU A 350 -2.01 -16.84 -19.32
CA LEU A 350 -1.60 -17.37 -18.02
C LEU A 350 -2.63 -18.35 -17.43
N GLU A 351 -3.92 -18.07 -17.59
CA GLU A 351 -5.01 -18.94 -17.12
C GLU A 351 -4.96 -20.30 -17.82
N LYS A 352 -4.80 -20.29 -19.15
CA LYS A 352 -4.72 -21.50 -19.97
C LYS A 352 -3.58 -22.43 -19.52
N ASP A 353 -2.45 -21.86 -19.14
CA ASP A 353 -1.26 -22.61 -18.72
C ASP A 353 -1.22 -22.87 -17.20
N ASN A 354 -2.26 -22.46 -16.46
CA ASN A 354 -2.34 -22.52 -15.00
C ASN A 354 -1.16 -21.81 -14.29
N GLN A 355 -0.77 -20.66 -14.83
CA GLN A 355 0.36 -19.83 -14.39
C GLN A 355 -0.08 -18.45 -13.86
N LEU A 356 -1.37 -18.28 -13.54
CA LEU A 356 -1.85 -17.04 -12.94
C LEU A 356 -1.08 -16.75 -11.63
N PRO A 357 -0.63 -15.50 -11.40
CA PRO A 357 0.01 -15.13 -10.15
C PRO A 357 -0.98 -15.18 -8.99
N SER A 358 -0.49 -14.97 -7.77
CA SER A 358 -1.40 -14.66 -6.66
C SER A 358 -2.12 -13.33 -6.94
N PRO A 359 -3.44 -13.23 -6.63
CA PRO A 359 -4.19 -12.01 -6.88
C PRO A 359 -3.73 -10.86 -5.98
N ASP A 360 -3.74 -9.64 -6.51
CA ASP A 360 -3.40 -8.41 -5.76
C ASP A 360 -4.42 -8.07 -4.69
N TYR A 361 -5.67 -8.46 -4.91
CA TYR A 361 -6.75 -8.28 -3.97
C TYR A 361 -7.81 -9.35 -4.19
N ALA A 362 -8.47 -9.77 -3.10
CA ALA A 362 -9.57 -10.70 -3.14
C ALA A 362 -10.70 -10.22 -2.23
N THR A 363 -11.93 -10.40 -2.70
CA THR A 363 -13.17 -10.11 -1.98
C THR A 363 -14.24 -11.11 -2.42
N TYR A 364 -15.50 -10.89 -2.06
CA TYR A 364 -16.61 -11.73 -2.47
C TYR A 364 -17.83 -10.91 -2.86
N LEU A 365 -18.49 -11.32 -3.94
CA LEU A 365 -19.72 -10.72 -4.46
C LEU A 365 -20.80 -11.77 -4.58
N SER A 366 -22.01 -11.49 -4.11
CA SER A 366 -23.17 -12.26 -4.52
C SER A 366 -23.63 -11.82 -5.91
N ARG A 367 -24.04 -12.80 -6.70
CA ARG A 367 -24.69 -12.66 -8.00
C ARG A 367 -26.19 -12.88 -7.93
N ASP A 368 -26.67 -13.39 -6.80
CA ASP A 368 -28.08 -13.58 -6.55
C ASP A 368 -28.66 -12.24 -6.12
N THR A 369 -29.63 -11.74 -6.87
CA THR A 369 -30.31 -10.48 -6.58
C THR A 369 -31.80 -10.69 -6.81
N HIS A 370 -32.59 -10.64 -5.74
CA HIS A 370 -33.97 -11.15 -5.72
C HIS A 370 -34.95 -10.12 -5.17
N GLN A 371 -34.70 -8.82 -5.38
CA GLN A 371 -35.66 -7.79 -4.98
C GLN A 371 -36.89 -7.81 -5.88
N THR A 372 -38.07 -7.97 -5.29
CA THR A 372 -39.33 -8.10 -6.03
C THR A 372 -40.17 -6.83 -6.04
N SER A 373 -39.82 -5.81 -5.26
CA SER A 373 -40.54 -4.54 -5.24
C SER A 373 -39.66 -3.35 -4.86
N THR A 374 -40.02 -2.18 -5.37
CA THR A 374 -39.40 -0.90 -4.99
C THR A 374 -39.93 -0.42 -3.63
N SER A 375 -39.26 0.56 -3.02
CA SER A 375 -39.74 1.20 -1.78
C SER A 375 -41.11 1.90 -1.93
N LYS A 376 -41.54 2.17 -3.16
CA LYS A 376 -42.87 2.74 -3.48
C LYS A 376 -43.92 1.68 -3.82
N GLY A 377 -43.63 0.39 -3.61
CA GLY A 377 -44.57 -0.70 -3.86
C GLY A 377 -44.69 -1.17 -5.32
N LYS A 378 -43.98 -0.54 -6.27
CA LYS A 378 -43.93 -1.04 -7.65
C LYS A 378 -43.29 -2.43 -7.70
N ILE A 379 -43.99 -3.40 -8.27
CA ILE A 379 -43.50 -4.77 -8.49
C ILE A 379 -42.40 -4.78 -9.56
N LEU A 380 -41.33 -5.52 -9.28
CA LEU A 380 -40.21 -5.81 -10.17
C LEU A 380 -40.34 -7.27 -10.62
N LYS A 381 -41.13 -7.50 -11.67
CA LYS A 381 -41.38 -8.85 -12.20
C LYS A 381 -40.13 -9.38 -12.92
N HIS A 382 -39.51 -10.42 -12.36
CA HIS A 382 -38.36 -11.10 -12.93
C HIS A 382 -38.77 -11.88 -14.20
N SER A 383 -37.89 -11.85 -15.19
CA SER A 383 -38.08 -12.58 -16.43
C SER A 383 -38.03 -14.10 -16.23
N ASP A 384 -38.80 -14.83 -17.03
CA ASP A 384 -38.73 -16.29 -17.10
C ASP A 384 -37.50 -16.79 -17.89
N LYS A 385 -36.69 -15.87 -18.42
CA LYS A 385 -35.38 -16.15 -18.99
C LYS A 385 -34.30 -15.79 -17.98
N ARG A 386 -33.36 -16.71 -17.72
CA ARG A 386 -32.32 -16.58 -16.67
C ARG A 386 -31.56 -15.25 -16.71
N PHE A 387 -31.21 -14.76 -17.89
CA PHE A 387 -30.45 -13.51 -18.05
C PHE A 387 -31.31 -12.30 -18.44
N GLY A 388 -32.63 -12.45 -18.35
CA GLY A 388 -33.60 -11.44 -18.71
C GLY A 388 -33.70 -10.29 -17.71
N GLN A 389 -34.75 -9.49 -17.85
CA GLN A 389 -34.97 -8.32 -17.01
C GLN A 389 -34.98 -8.67 -15.51
N TYR A 390 -34.29 -7.86 -14.70
CA TYR A 390 -34.09 -7.99 -13.25
C TYR A 390 -33.33 -9.22 -12.73
N ASN A 391 -32.99 -10.18 -13.59
CA ASN A 391 -32.16 -11.33 -13.23
C ASN A 391 -30.66 -11.04 -13.34
N GLU A 392 -29.77 -12.01 -13.10
CA GLU A 392 -28.32 -11.83 -13.30
C GLU A 392 -27.97 -11.52 -14.77
N ILE A 393 -26.80 -10.93 -15.03
CA ILE A 393 -26.27 -10.82 -16.40
C ILE A 393 -25.59 -12.13 -16.83
N PRO A 394 -25.47 -12.40 -18.14
CA PRO A 394 -24.75 -13.57 -18.65
C PRO A 394 -23.30 -13.63 -18.13
N PRO A 395 -22.70 -14.83 -18.02
CA PRO A 395 -21.25 -14.94 -17.92
C PRO A 395 -20.60 -14.37 -19.19
N GLY A 396 -19.42 -13.77 -19.04
CA GLY A 396 -18.75 -13.10 -20.15
C GLY A 396 -17.75 -12.04 -19.69
N GLU A 397 -17.27 -11.29 -20.66
CA GLU A 397 -16.32 -10.20 -20.49
C GLU A 397 -17.03 -8.85 -20.54
N TYR A 398 -16.74 -8.03 -19.54
CA TYR A 398 -17.33 -6.71 -19.36
C TYR A 398 -16.26 -5.71 -18.92
N PHE A 399 -16.68 -4.49 -18.59
CA PHE A 399 -15.83 -3.45 -18.04
C PHE A 399 -16.44 -2.92 -16.75
N LEU A 400 -15.57 -2.58 -15.78
CA LEU A 400 -15.96 -1.76 -14.64
C LEU A 400 -15.65 -0.29 -14.93
N VAL A 401 -16.64 0.56 -14.73
CA VAL A 401 -16.53 2.02 -14.90
C VAL A 401 -17.02 2.78 -13.68
N PRO A 402 -16.55 4.01 -13.45
CA PRO A 402 -17.03 4.83 -12.35
C PRO A 402 -18.45 5.32 -12.65
N GLY A 403 -19.24 5.49 -11.60
CA GLY A 403 -20.54 6.14 -11.69
C GLY A 403 -20.40 7.61 -12.09
N VAL A 404 -21.36 8.10 -12.85
CA VAL A 404 -21.42 9.51 -13.25
C VAL A 404 -22.27 10.35 -12.30
N SER A 405 -22.27 11.68 -12.47
CA SER A 405 -23.09 12.58 -11.66
C SER A 405 -24.58 12.19 -11.67
N GLY A 406 -25.22 12.23 -10.50
CA GLY A 406 -26.63 11.85 -10.33
C GLY A 406 -26.89 10.35 -10.15
N GLN A 407 -25.89 9.48 -10.39
CA GLN A 407 -26.02 8.06 -10.13
C GLN A 407 -25.81 7.70 -8.65
N LYS A 408 -26.52 6.66 -8.20
CA LYS A 408 -26.54 6.24 -6.79
C LYS A 408 -25.27 5.50 -6.36
N TYR A 409 -24.66 4.71 -7.25
CA TYR A 409 -23.56 3.82 -6.92
C TYR A 409 -22.23 4.32 -7.48
N LYS A 410 -21.12 3.79 -6.93
CA LYS A 410 -19.78 4.28 -7.24
C LYS A 410 -19.19 3.66 -8.50
N ILE A 411 -19.54 2.41 -8.81
CA ILE A 411 -19.01 1.68 -9.96
C ILE A 411 -20.11 0.82 -10.61
N TYR A 412 -20.01 0.69 -11.92
CA TYR A 412 -21.00 0.05 -12.79
C TYR A 412 -20.32 -0.93 -13.75
N VAL A 413 -21.07 -1.94 -14.17
CA VAL A 413 -20.67 -2.91 -15.19
C VAL A 413 -21.27 -2.47 -16.53
N ILE A 414 -20.46 -2.48 -17.58
CA ILE A 414 -20.86 -2.18 -18.96
C ILE A 414 -20.24 -3.20 -19.93
N ASP A 415 -20.81 -3.35 -21.12
CA ASP A 415 -20.38 -4.30 -22.15
C ASP A 415 -19.32 -3.75 -23.14
N SER A 416 -18.98 -2.46 -23.07
CA SER A 416 -18.03 -1.82 -23.99
C SER A 416 -17.23 -0.71 -23.31
N GLU A 417 -15.93 -0.68 -23.55
CA GLU A 417 -15.01 0.34 -23.04
C GLU A 417 -15.39 1.77 -23.46
N SER A 418 -16.06 1.92 -24.60
CA SER A 418 -16.49 3.23 -25.11
C SER A 418 -17.74 3.78 -24.43
N LYS A 419 -18.42 2.98 -23.61
CA LYS A 419 -19.67 3.37 -22.94
C LYS A 419 -19.37 3.97 -21.56
N SER A 420 -20.26 4.84 -21.09
CA SER A 420 -20.25 5.32 -19.70
C SER A 420 -21.30 4.59 -18.86
N ALA A 421 -21.22 4.73 -17.55
CA ALA A 421 -22.23 4.19 -16.62
C ALA A 421 -23.66 4.70 -16.89
N ALA A 422 -23.84 5.82 -17.61
CA ALA A 422 -25.15 6.37 -17.97
C ALA A 422 -25.72 5.83 -19.29
N SER A 423 -24.99 4.99 -20.01
CA SER A 423 -25.44 4.47 -21.31
C SER A 423 -26.69 3.62 -21.12
N GLU A 424 -27.79 4.02 -21.78
CA GLU A 424 -29.10 3.35 -21.64
C GLU A 424 -29.07 1.91 -22.14
N ASN A 425 -28.22 1.63 -23.15
CA ASN A 425 -28.00 0.29 -23.71
C ASN A 425 -26.69 -0.32 -23.19
N GLY A 426 -26.66 -0.69 -21.90
CA GLY A 426 -25.43 -1.07 -21.20
C GLY A 426 -24.97 -2.53 -21.31
N ILE A 427 -25.88 -3.50 -21.28
CA ILE A 427 -25.59 -4.95 -21.31
C ILE A 427 -26.75 -5.67 -22.01
N ASP A 428 -26.46 -6.39 -23.08
CA ASP A 428 -27.45 -7.17 -23.82
C ASP A 428 -27.90 -8.43 -23.08
N GLY A 429 -29.21 -8.66 -23.10
CA GLY A 429 -29.86 -9.86 -22.57
C GLY A 429 -31.04 -10.29 -23.43
N PRO A 430 -31.66 -11.43 -23.12
CA PRO A 430 -32.72 -12.01 -23.94
C PRO A 430 -34.06 -11.24 -23.91
N ASP A 431 -34.18 -10.20 -23.07
CA ASP A 431 -35.30 -9.26 -23.07
C ASP A 431 -34.89 -7.86 -23.58
N GLY A 432 -33.73 -7.77 -24.22
CA GLY A 432 -33.14 -6.52 -24.68
C GLY A 432 -32.01 -6.03 -23.78
N SER A 433 -31.43 -4.90 -24.19
CA SER A 433 -30.34 -4.26 -23.45
C SER A 433 -30.83 -3.64 -22.14
N ARG A 434 -29.97 -3.65 -21.12
CA ARG A 434 -30.22 -2.98 -19.84
C ARG A 434 -29.01 -2.21 -19.33
N GLY A 435 -29.24 -1.01 -18.81
CA GLY A 435 -28.23 -0.21 -18.11
C GLY A 435 -28.28 -0.39 -16.58
N GLY A 436 -27.39 0.29 -15.88
CA GLY A 436 -27.48 0.47 -14.42
C GLY A 436 -27.05 -0.72 -13.55
N VAL A 437 -26.41 -1.74 -14.13
CA VAL A 437 -25.82 -2.86 -13.38
C VAL A 437 -24.64 -2.34 -12.55
N ALA A 438 -24.71 -2.45 -11.23
CA ALA A 438 -23.73 -1.88 -10.31
C ALA A 438 -23.08 -2.92 -9.40
N LEU A 439 -21.96 -2.57 -8.78
CA LEU A 439 -21.44 -3.26 -7.60
C LEU A 439 -21.76 -2.40 -6.37
N HIS A 440 -22.42 -2.97 -5.36
CA HIS A 440 -22.85 -2.18 -4.19
C HIS A 440 -22.98 -2.99 -2.89
N GLN A 441 -23.08 -2.27 -1.77
CA GLN A 441 -23.05 -2.82 -0.40
C GLN A 441 -24.30 -3.60 0.04
N TYR A 442 -25.47 -3.30 -0.54
CA TYR A 442 -26.74 -3.81 -0.03
C TYR A 442 -26.85 -5.34 -0.10
N SER A 443 -27.82 -5.91 0.62
CA SER A 443 -28.14 -7.34 0.51
C SER A 443 -28.74 -7.68 -0.87
N PRO A 444 -28.49 -8.90 -1.39
CA PRO A 444 -29.22 -9.50 -2.51
C PRO A 444 -30.72 -9.23 -2.58
N ARG A 445 -31.42 -9.22 -1.44
CA ARG A 445 -32.88 -8.99 -1.40
C ARG A 445 -33.31 -7.55 -1.72
N PHE A 446 -32.33 -6.65 -1.83
CA PHE A 446 -32.51 -5.23 -2.14
C PHE A 446 -31.80 -4.82 -3.43
N SER A 447 -31.65 -5.79 -4.33
CA SER A 447 -30.94 -5.63 -5.57
C SER A 447 -31.64 -6.39 -6.69
N VAL A 448 -31.49 -5.88 -7.92
CA VAL A 448 -31.88 -6.55 -9.15
C VAL A 448 -30.74 -6.44 -10.15
N GLY A 449 -30.32 -7.57 -10.69
CA GLY A 449 -29.31 -7.70 -11.73
C GLY A 449 -27.91 -7.15 -11.45
N CYS A 450 -27.64 -6.70 -10.22
CA CYS A 450 -26.36 -6.13 -9.78
C CYS A 450 -25.49 -7.18 -9.06
N PHE A 451 -24.31 -6.75 -8.60
CA PHE A 451 -23.43 -7.53 -7.75
C PHE A 451 -23.42 -6.92 -6.35
N THR A 452 -23.45 -7.76 -5.33
CA THR A 452 -23.61 -7.27 -3.96
C THR A 452 -22.55 -7.78 -3.00
N PHE A 453 -22.10 -6.92 -2.10
CA PHE A 453 -21.18 -7.31 -1.02
C PHE A 453 -21.90 -7.91 0.19
N ASN A 454 -23.24 -7.88 0.21
CA ASN A 454 -24.04 -8.29 1.38
C ASN A 454 -23.52 -7.67 2.70
N SER A 455 -23.14 -6.39 2.66
CA SER A 455 -22.56 -5.68 3.81
C SER A 455 -23.52 -4.64 4.42
N GLY A 456 -24.79 -4.67 3.99
CA GLY A 456 -25.86 -3.84 4.53
C GLY A 456 -25.67 -2.36 4.27
N LYS A 457 -25.42 -1.57 5.31
CA LYS A 457 -25.12 -0.13 5.19
C LYS A 457 -23.61 0.16 5.08
N ASN A 458 -22.76 -0.84 5.29
CA ASN A 458 -21.31 -0.67 5.30
C ASN A 458 -20.76 -0.54 3.87
N THR A 459 -20.29 0.65 3.52
CA THR A 459 -19.68 0.97 2.22
C THR A 459 -18.18 0.70 2.16
N LYS A 460 -17.55 0.21 3.24
CA LYS A 460 -16.12 -0.10 3.25
C LYS A 460 -15.73 -1.16 2.22
N PRO A 461 -16.44 -2.30 2.05
CA PRO A 461 -16.04 -3.33 1.08
C PRO A 461 -15.97 -2.82 -0.37
N ILE A 462 -16.94 -2.00 -0.78
CA ILE A 462 -16.93 -1.38 -2.11
C ILE A 462 -15.78 -0.37 -2.25
N GLN A 463 -15.47 0.40 -1.21
CA GLN A 463 -14.33 1.33 -1.23
C GLN A 463 -13.00 0.58 -1.27
N ASP A 464 -12.85 -0.51 -0.52
CA ASP A 464 -11.65 -1.34 -0.49
C ASP A 464 -11.41 -1.99 -1.86
N LEU A 465 -12.46 -2.42 -2.59
CA LEU A 465 -12.33 -2.87 -3.98
C LEU A 465 -11.86 -1.74 -4.91
N ILE A 466 -12.51 -0.58 -4.87
CA ILE A 466 -12.14 0.59 -5.69
C ILE A 466 -10.69 1.02 -5.43
N ASP A 467 -10.26 1.04 -4.17
CA ASP A 467 -8.91 1.41 -3.76
C ASP A 467 -7.84 0.44 -4.29
N ASN A 468 -8.26 -0.77 -4.69
CA ASN A 468 -7.46 -1.83 -5.30
C ASN A 468 -7.62 -1.92 -6.82
N ILE A 469 -8.38 -1.02 -7.45
CA ILE A 469 -8.47 -0.91 -8.90
C ILE A 469 -8.06 0.52 -9.29
N PRO A 470 -6.74 0.79 -9.41
CA PRO A 470 -6.25 2.13 -9.68
C PRO A 470 -6.65 2.65 -11.08
N ASP A 471 -7.01 1.74 -11.98
CA ASP A 471 -7.38 2.01 -13.38
C ASP A 471 -8.89 2.28 -13.57
N LEU A 472 -9.68 2.35 -12.49
CA LEU A 472 -11.10 2.71 -12.57
C LEU A 472 -11.39 4.08 -13.23
N PRO A 473 -10.53 5.11 -13.20
CA PRO A 473 -10.77 6.33 -13.96
C PRO A 473 -10.75 6.07 -15.48
N ILE A 474 -11.82 6.43 -16.20
CA ILE A 474 -11.87 6.32 -17.66
C ILE A 474 -10.91 7.33 -18.32
N GLY A 475 -10.24 6.92 -19.40
CA GLY A 475 -9.56 7.84 -20.32
C GLY A 475 -8.03 7.85 -20.24
N ASP A 476 -7.42 6.98 -19.42
CA ASP A 476 -5.96 6.83 -19.33
C ASP A 476 -5.40 5.64 -20.13
N LYS A 477 -6.23 5.03 -20.98
CA LYS A 477 -5.93 3.83 -21.79
C LYS A 477 -5.63 2.57 -20.96
N LYS A 478 -6.07 2.51 -19.70
CA LYS A 478 -5.94 1.33 -18.83
C LYS A 478 -7.33 0.80 -18.47
N PRO A 479 -7.87 -0.18 -19.20
CA PRO A 479 -9.22 -0.68 -18.94
C PRO A 479 -9.28 -1.53 -17.68
N VAL A 480 -10.41 -1.46 -16.96
CA VAL A 480 -10.76 -2.46 -15.94
C VAL A 480 -11.65 -3.52 -16.55
N ARG A 481 -11.07 -4.65 -16.94
CA ARG A 481 -11.79 -5.82 -17.44
C ARG A 481 -12.50 -6.52 -16.29
N PHE A 482 -13.76 -6.87 -16.51
CA PHE A 482 -14.62 -7.52 -15.52
C PHE A 482 -15.15 -8.83 -16.11
N ILE A 483 -14.57 -9.94 -15.67
CA ILE A 483 -14.88 -11.27 -16.18
C ILE A 483 -15.83 -11.95 -15.21
N ILE A 484 -16.92 -12.49 -15.74
CA ILE A 484 -17.90 -13.24 -14.97
C ILE A 484 -17.90 -14.68 -15.47
N GLU A 485 -17.44 -15.59 -14.63
CA GLU A 485 -17.39 -17.00 -14.99
C GLU A 485 -18.79 -17.65 -14.99
N PRO A 486 -19.00 -18.72 -15.78
CA PRO A 486 -20.19 -19.54 -15.69
C PRO A 486 -20.34 -20.15 -14.29
N ARG A 487 -21.54 -20.06 -13.70
CA ARG A 487 -21.86 -20.66 -12.40
C ARG A 487 -22.95 -21.71 -12.50
N LYS A 488 -22.87 -22.71 -11.62
CA LYS A 488 -23.96 -23.66 -11.39
C LYS A 488 -25.11 -22.98 -10.64
N ILE A 489 -26.33 -23.36 -10.99
CA ILE A 489 -27.54 -22.84 -10.39
C ILE A 489 -28.53 -23.96 -10.05
N THR A 490 -29.41 -23.68 -9.13
CA THR A 490 -30.71 -24.36 -9.00
C THR A 490 -31.80 -23.47 -9.56
N GLU A 491 -32.75 -24.07 -10.27
CA GLU A 491 -33.99 -23.41 -10.70
C GLU A 491 -35.12 -23.80 -9.74
N SER A 492 -35.88 -22.81 -9.28
CA SER A 492 -37.09 -22.96 -8.48
C SER A 492 -38.18 -22.03 -8.99
N THR A 493 -39.38 -22.10 -8.42
CA THR A 493 -40.44 -21.12 -8.66
C THR A 493 -40.37 -19.97 -7.63
N TRP A 494 -40.98 -18.84 -7.96
CA TRP A 494 -41.25 -17.80 -6.97
C TRP A 494 -42.49 -18.18 -6.15
N ASP A 495 -42.53 -17.74 -4.89
CA ASP A 495 -43.69 -17.99 -4.00
C ASP A 495 -44.94 -17.22 -4.45
N ASP A 496 -44.75 -16.11 -5.15
CA ASP A 496 -45.81 -15.31 -5.76
C ASP A 496 -45.50 -15.11 -7.25
N SER A 497 -46.39 -15.60 -8.11
CA SER A 497 -46.26 -15.55 -9.58
C SER A 497 -46.21 -14.12 -10.16
N SER A 498 -46.67 -13.11 -9.39
CA SER A 498 -46.53 -11.70 -9.78
C SER A 498 -45.07 -11.24 -9.83
N PHE A 499 -44.17 -11.95 -9.13
CA PHE A 499 -42.73 -11.68 -9.13
C PHE A 499 -41.98 -12.39 -10.26
N GLY A 500 -42.59 -13.35 -10.95
CA GLY A 500 -41.99 -14.19 -11.99
C GLY A 500 -42.37 -15.65 -11.83
N THR A 501 -42.16 -16.49 -12.84
CA THR A 501 -42.46 -17.94 -12.73
C THR A 501 -41.23 -18.78 -12.42
N LYS A 502 -40.03 -18.27 -12.77
CA LYS A 502 -38.74 -18.95 -12.53
C LYS A 502 -37.79 -18.10 -11.69
N LYS A 503 -37.05 -18.77 -10.82
CA LYS A 503 -36.05 -18.19 -9.92
C LYS A 503 -34.78 -19.02 -9.98
N TRP A 504 -33.63 -18.37 -10.15
CA TRP A 504 -32.32 -19.03 -10.13
C TRP A 504 -31.54 -18.62 -8.88
N LYS A 505 -30.88 -19.60 -8.27
CA LYS A 505 -30.00 -19.42 -7.11
C LYS A 505 -28.67 -20.11 -7.35
N GLY A 506 -27.59 -19.52 -6.84
CA GLY A 506 -26.29 -20.18 -6.81
C GLY A 506 -26.30 -21.48 -6.02
N ILE A 507 -25.41 -22.40 -6.39
CA ILE A 507 -25.08 -23.61 -5.60
C ILE A 507 -23.74 -23.42 -4.91
#